data_AF-A0A817PZX8-F1
#
_entry.id   AF-A0A817PZX8-F1
#
_cell.length_a   1.000
_cell.length_b   1.000
_cell.length_c   1.000
_cell.angle_alpha   90.00
_cell.angle_beta   90.00
_cell.angle_gamma   90.00
#
_symmetry.space_group_name_H-M   'P 1'
#
loop_
_entity.id
_entity.type
_entity.pdbx_description
1 polymer ?
#
loop_
_entity_poly.entity_id
_entity_poly.type
_entity_poly.pdbx_seq_one_letter_code
_entity_poly.pdbx_strand_id
1 'polypeptide(L)' 'MIQLYLSSTEAQMNRYRKQFYVKMKQFWLEQRSLPQDRKLSNTMIHLIEERYKNISESVKCAYQYKMHLMRLNSNHH' A
#
# COMPACT_ATOMS: atom_id res chain seq x y z
N MET A 1 24.90 -5.54 10.65
CA MET A 1 24.84 -4.87 9.32
C MET A 1 23.63 -5.28 8.46
N ILE A 2 22.94 -6.40 8.74
CA ILE A 2 21.70 -6.81 8.03
C ILE A 2 20.46 -5.97 8.44
N GLN A 3 20.48 -5.32 9.60
CA GLN A 3 19.35 -4.52 10.15
C GLN A 3 19.04 -3.22 9.39
N LEU A 4 19.97 -2.68 8.59
CA LEU A 4 19.77 -1.40 7.87
C LEU A 4 19.14 -1.57 6.47
N TYR A 5 19.15 -2.78 5.90
CA TYR A 5 18.64 -3.02 4.55
C TYR A 5 17.12 -3.29 4.51
N LEU A 6 16.52 -3.71 5.62
CA LEU A 6 15.10 -4.05 5.67
C LEU A 6 14.19 -2.85 5.95
N SER A 7 14.67 -1.88 6.73
CA SER A 7 13.94 -0.63 7.04
C SER A 7 13.86 0.34 5.86
N SER A 8 14.88 0.35 4.99
CA SER A 8 14.88 1.13 3.75
C SER A 8 13.92 0.56 2.71
N THR A 9 13.86 -0.77 2.57
CA THR A 9 12.98 -1.45 1.61
C THR A 9 11.51 -1.23 1.93
N GLU A 10 11.11 -1.33 3.20
CA GLU A 10 9.72 -1.09 3.62
C GLU A 10 9.32 0.39 3.49
N ALA A 11 10.18 1.30 3.93
CA ALA A 11 9.95 2.74 3.78
C ALA A 11 9.85 3.14 2.29
N GLN A 12 10.70 2.57 1.44
CA GLN A 12 10.69 2.80 0.00
C GLN A 12 9.45 2.19 -0.67
N MET A 13 9.05 0.97 -0.31
CA MET A 13 7.80 0.36 -0.80
C MET A 13 6.57 1.16 -0.39
N ASN A 14 6.51 1.65 0.85
CA ASN A 14 5.42 2.50 1.32
C ASN A 14 5.38 3.84 0.56
N ARG A 15 6.55 4.44 0.27
CA ARG A 15 6.64 5.64 -0.59
C ARG A 15 6.12 5.37 -2.00
N TYR A 16 6.54 4.28 -2.64
CA TYR A 16 6.06 3.91 -3.98
C TYR A 16 4.55 3.68 -4.01
N ARG A 17 4.00 2.95 -3.02
CA ARG A 17 2.55 2.74 -2.92
C ARG A 17 1.78 4.05 -2.76
N LYS A 18 2.27 4.96 -1.90
CA LYS A 18 1.66 6.27 -1.70
C LYS A 18 1.68 7.10 -3.00
N GLN A 19 2.80 7.12 -3.72
CA GLN A 19 2.92 7.83 -5.00
C GLN A 19 1.98 7.24 -6.07
N PHE A 20 1.91 5.91 -6.18
CA PHE A 20 1.01 5.24 -7.11
C PHE A 20 -0.47 5.57 -6.84
N TYR A 21 -0.89 5.50 -5.57
CA TYR A 21 -2.24 5.87 -5.16
C TYR A 21 -2.58 7.32 -5.53
N VAL A 22 -1.68 8.26 -5.24
CA VAL A 22 -1.89 9.67 -5.57
C VAL A 22 -2.06 9.89 -7.07
N LYS A 23 -1.18 9.29 -7.90
CA LYS A 23 -1.27 9.40 -9.36
C LYS A 23 -2.56 8.80 -9.91
N MET A 24 -2.96 7.62 -9.43
CA MET A 24 -4.21 6.97 -9.85
C MET A 24 -5.42 7.81 -9.47
N LYS A 25 -5.49 8.31 -8.23
CA LYS A 25 -6.58 9.17 -7.77
C LYS A 25 -6.68 10.44 -8.61
N GLN A 26 -5.56 11.07 -8.93
CA GLN A 26 -5.52 12.28 -9.73
C GLN A 26 -5.99 12.04 -11.18
N PHE A 27 -5.52 10.97 -11.82
CA PHE A 27 -5.99 10.56 -13.15
C PHE A 27 -7.52 10.42 -13.20
N TRP A 28 -8.12 9.73 -12.23
CA TRP A 28 -9.57 9.53 -12.21
C TRP A 28 -10.38 10.78 -11.87
N LEU A 29 -9.80 11.71 -11.10
CA LEU A 29 -10.38 13.04 -10.88
C LEU A 29 -10.34 13.89 -12.15
N GLU A 30 -9.29 13.78 -12.97
CA GLU A 30 -9.18 14.49 -14.25
C GLU A 30 -10.21 13.97 -15.27
N GLN A 31 -10.42 12.65 -15.33
CA GLN A 31 -11.48 12.02 -16.15
C GLN A 31 -12.91 12.46 -15.74
N ARG A 32 -13.09 12.97 -14.52
CA ARG A 32 -14.38 13.43 -13.96
C ARG A 32 -14.88 14.76 -14.55
N SER A 33 -14.02 15.47 -15.28
CA SER A 33 -14.36 16.71 -15.99
C SER A 33 -15.32 16.47 -17.17
N LEU A 34 -15.44 15.23 -17.65
CA LEU A 34 -16.41 14.82 -18.65
C LEU A 34 -17.79 14.57 -17.99
N PRO A 35 -18.86 15.29 -18.37
CA PRO A 35 -20.16 15.25 -17.70
C PRO A 35 -20.80 13.86 -17.61
N GLN A 36 -20.49 12.96 -18.54
CA GLN A 36 -21.09 11.63 -18.65
C GLN A 36 -20.50 10.60 -17.67
N ASP A 37 -19.36 10.87 -17.04
CA ASP A 37 -18.60 9.84 -16.29
C ASP A 37 -18.46 10.10 -14.78
N ARG A 38 -19.12 11.12 -14.22
CA ARG A 38 -18.95 11.48 -12.80
C ARG A 38 -19.28 10.35 -11.82
N LYS A 39 -20.34 9.57 -12.09
CA LYS A 39 -20.75 8.45 -11.23
C LYS A 39 -19.75 7.30 -11.31
N LEU A 40 -19.31 6.96 -12.52
CA LEU A 40 -18.31 5.91 -12.76
C LEU A 40 -16.95 6.28 -12.14
N SER A 41 -16.51 7.53 -12.31
CA SER A 41 -15.28 8.06 -11.70
C SER A 41 -15.31 7.93 -10.16
N ASN A 42 -16.41 8.28 -9.51
CA ASN A 42 -16.55 8.12 -8.05
C ASN A 42 -16.48 6.65 -7.61
N THR A 43 -17.16 5.75 -8.35
CA THR A 43 -17.09 4.31 -8.08
C THR A 43 -15.66 3.79 -8.22
N MET A 44 -14.92 4.21 -9.25
CA MET A 44 -13.52 3.81 -9.45
C MET A 44 -12.60 4.34 -8.36
N ILE A 45 -12.76 5.59 -7.92
CA ILE A 45 -11.98 6.16 -6.81
C ILE A 45 -12.20 5.34 -5.53
N HIS A 46 -13.46 5.03 -5.21
CA HIS A 46 -13.79 4.20 -4.05
C HIS A 46 -13.16 2.80 -4.14
N LEU A 47 -13.24 2.16 -5.30
CA LEU A 47 -12.66 0.84 -5.53
C LEU A 47 -11.13 0.84 -5.34
N ILE A 48 -10.46 1.91 -5.79
CA ILE A 48 -9.01 2.10 -5.62
C ILE A 48 -8.66 2.30 -4.14
N GLU A 49 -9.44 3.10 -3.41
CA GLU A 49 -9.26 3.33 -1.97
C GLU A 49 -9.42 2.03 -1.16
N GLU A 50 -10.43 1.23 -1.47
CA GLU A 50 -10.68 -0.06 -0.82
C GLU A 50 -9.56 -1.07 -1.10
N ARG A 51 -9.14 -1.20 -2.37
CA ARG A 51 -8.02 -2.09 -2.74
C ARG A 51 -6.71 -1.68 -2.09
N TYR A 52 -6.44 -0.37 -2.00
CA TYR A 52 -5.26 0.14 -1.31
C TYR A 52 -5.25 -0.22 0.18
N LYS A 53 -6.40 -0.09 0.86
CA LYS A 53 -6.56 -0.48 2.27
C LYS A 53 -6.25 -1.97 2.47
N ASN A 54 -6.85 -2.84 1.65
CA ASN A 54 -6.67 -4.30 1.74
C ASN A 54 -5.20 -4.73 1.50
N ILE A 55 -4.51 -4.11 0.54
CA ILE A 55 -3.08 -4.37 0.29
C ILE A 55 -2.23 -3.90 1.47
N SER A 56 -2.54 -2.73 2.02
CA SER A 56 -1.84 -2.16 3.17
C SER A 56 -1.95 -3.06 4.41
N GLU A 57 -3.15 -3.56 4.69
CA GLU A 57 -3.41 -4.49 5.79
C GLU A 57 -2.69 -5.83 5.58
N SER A 58 -2.74 -6.39 4.37
CA SER A 58 -2.05 -7.64 4.02
C SER A 58 -0.53 -7.54 4.21
N VAL A 59 0.07 -6.41 3.83
CA VAL A 59 1.51 -6.17 4.01
C VAL A 59 1.87 -6.03 5.49
N LYS A 60 1.06 -5.29 6.27
CA LYS A 60 1.27 -5.16 7.72
C LYS A 60 1.26 -6.52 8.41
N CYS A 61 0.29 -7.38 8.05
CA CYS A 61 0.18 -8.74 8.58
C CYS A 61 1.43 -9.58 8.24
N ALA A 62 1.85 -9.60 6.97
CA ALA A 62 3.05 -10.34 6.55
C ALA A 62 4.33 -9.87 7.28
N TYR A 63 4.47 -8.56 7.49
CA TYR A 63 5.59 -7.99 8.25
C TYR A 63 5.57 -8.43 9.73
N GLN A 64 4.41 -8.35 10.40
CA GLN A 64 4.25 -8.79 11.78
C GLN A 64 4.58 -10.27 11.95
N TYR A 65 4.12 -11.12 11.01
CA TYR A 65 4.45 -12.54 11.00
C TYR A 65 5.95 -12.79 10.85
N LYS A 66 6.62 -12.09 9.93
CA LYS A 66 8.07 -12.19 9.76
C LYS A 66 8.82 -11.78 11.04
N MET A 67 8.42 -10.69 11.69
CA MET A 67 9.00 -10.25 12.96
C MET A 67 8.78 -11.28 14.08
N HIS A 68 7.62 -11.92 14.12
CA HIS A 68 7.32 -13.00 15.06
C HIS A 68 8.23 -14.22 14.85
N LEU A 69 8.40 -14.67 13.59
CA LEU A 69 9.31 -15.77 13.26
C LEU A 69 10.77 -15.46 13.64
N MET A 70 11.24 -14.24 13.38
CA MET A 70 12.59 -13.82 13.78
C MET A 70 12.78 -13.84 15.30
N ARG A 71 11.74 -13.53 16.10
CA ARG A 71 11.81 -13.61 17.57
C ARG A 71 11.88 -15.05 18.09
N LEU A 72 11.15 -15.97 17.48
CA LEU A 72 11.18 -17.39 17.86
C LEU A 72 12.54 -18.03 17.61
N ASN A 73 13.17 -17.70 16.47
CA ASN A 73 14.51 -18.23 16.14
C ASN A 73 15.62 -17.71 17.06
N SER A 74 15.45 -16.56 17.72
CA SER A 74 16.43 -16.00 18.66
C SER A 74 16.39 -16.63 20.06
N ASN A 75 15.28 -17.27 20.43
CA ASN A 75 15.10 -17.88 21.76
C ASN A 75 15.60 -19.34 21.84
N HIS A 76 16.06 -19.91 20.72
CA HIS A 76 16.56 -21.28 20.64
C HIS A 76 18.09 -21.38 20.70
N HIS A 77 18.78 -20.27 20.99
CA HIS A 77 20.23 -20.16 21.01
C HIS A 77 20.80 -19.87 22.40
#